data_AF-A0AAV7KLU6-F1
#
_entry.id   AF-A0AAV7KLU6-F1
#
_cell.length_a   1.000
_cell.length_b   1.000
_cell.length_c   1.000
_cell.angle_alpha   90.00
_cell.angle_beta   90.00
_cell.angle_gamma   90.00
#
_symmetry.space_group_name_H-M   'P 1'
#
loop_
_entity.id
_entity.type
_entity.pdbx_description
1 polymer ?
#
loop_
_entity_poly.entity_id
_entity_poly.type
_entity_poly.pdbx_seq_one_letter_code
_entity_poly.pdbx_strand_id
1 'polypeptide(L)'
;MARKFDFSQSYVRKIIKENGVIYHKCKRVPDSKPEQELRAKSRCLKLRRDFSPSSTTHIVMDDESYFGLNDDNINVNKGYYISESLSAKSLNPRISYTRKSKYQPKLLIWLAISKEGISEPYFCPRNLSVTGEIYRNQRIKSI
;
A
#
# COMPACT_ATOMS: atom_id res chain seq x y z
N MET A 1 10.02 -2.17 -29.98
CA MET A 1 9.61 -1.84 -31.37
C MET A 1 10.78 -1.43 -32.25
N ALA A 2 11.58 -0.41 -31.89
CA ALA A 2 12.73 0.04 -32.69
C ALA A 2 13.65 -1.08 -33.21
N ARG A 3 14.15 -1.96 -32.32
CA ARG A 3 14.98 -3.12 -32.70
C ARG A 3 14.28 -4.18 -33.56
N LYS A 4 12.94 -4.27 -33.48
CA LYS A 4 12.16 -5.28 -34.22
C LYS A 4 11.92 -4.85 -35.67
N PHE A 5 11.91 -3.54 -35.94
CA PHE A 5 11.61 -2.95 -37.24
C PHE A 5 12.80 -2.19 -37.83
N ASP A 6 13.99 -2.36 -37.25
CA ASP A 6 15.23 -1.67 -37.62
C ASP A 6 15.09 -0.14 -37.78
N PHE A 7 14.26 0.47 -36.92
CA PHE A 7 14.04 1.91 -36.88
C PHE A 7 14.78 2.57 -35.72
N SER A 8 15.11 3.85 -35.89
CA SER A 8 15.62 4.66 -34.79
C SER A 8 14.54 4.89 -33.72
N GLN A 9 14.94 4.99 -32.45
CA GLN A 9 14.02 5.22 -31.33
C GLN A 9 13.26 6.56 -31.48
N SER A 10 13.90 7.57 -32.07
CA SER A 10 13.29 8.87 -32.36
C SER A 10 12.19 8.75 -33.42
N TYR A 11 12.41 7.95 -34.47
CA TYR A 11 11.41 7.70 -35.51
C TYR A 11 10.19 6.96 -34.96
N VAL A 12 10.39 5.96 -34.11
CA VAL A 12 9.29 5.26 -33.42
C VAL A 12 8.48 6.20 -32.53
N ARG A 13 9.14 7.10 -31.77
CA ARG A 13 8.43 8.11 -30.95
C ARG A 13 7.61 9.07 -31.79
N LYS A 14 8.13 9.48 -32.96
CA LYS A 14 7.42 10.34 -33.91
C LYS A 14 6.15 9.64 -34.42
N ILE A 15 6.26 8.40 -34.88
CA ILE A 15 5.11 7.58 -35.34
C ILE A 15 4.07 7.44 -34.24
N ILE A 16 4.48 7.08 -33.01
CA ILE A 16 3.55 6.93 -31.85
C ILE A 16 2.79 8.24 -31.60
N LYS A 17 3.48 9.38 -31.66
CA LYS A 17 2.89 10.71 -31.44
C LYS A 17 1.95 11.11 -32.58
N GLU A 18 2.35 10.92 -33.83
CA GLU A 18 1.54 11.25 -35.03
C GLU A 18 0.27 10.40 -35.13
N ASN A 19 0.34 9.16 -34.66
CA ASN A 19 -0.81 8.25 -34.60
C ASN A 19 -1.63 8.40 -33.30
N GLY A 20 -1.33 9.39 -32.46
CA GLY A 20 -2.10 9.65 -31.23
C GLY A 20 -2.04 8.54 -30.18
N VAL A 21 -1.04 7.66 -30.23
CA VAL A 21 -0.92 6.53 -29.30
C VAL A 21 -0.35 7.03 -27.97
N ILE A 22 -1.15 6.93 -26.90
CA ILE A 22 -0.76 7.33 -25.55
C ILE A 22 -0.37 6.09 -24.74
N TYR A 23 0.78 6.17 -24.08
CA TYR A 23 1.22 5.13 -23.16
C TYR A 23 0.62 5.34 -21.77
N HIS A 24 -0.11 4.34 -21.29
CA HIS A 24 -0.54 4.26 -19.89
C HIS A 24 0.19 3.12 -19.18
N LYS A 25 0.66 3.37 -17.96
CA LYS A 25 1.20 2.32 -17.11
C LYS A 25 0.05 1.42 -16.64
N CYS A 26 0.20 0.11 -16.81
CA CYS A 26 -0.72 -0.85 -16.22
C CYS A 26 -0.73 -0.70 -14.69
N LYS A 27 -1.93 -0.70 -14.10
CA LYS A 27 -2.08 -0.73 -12.64
C LYS A 27 -1.74 -2.13 -12.14
N ARG A 28 -1.09 -2.21 -10.98
CA ARG A 28 -0.84 -3.48 -10.31
C ARG A 28 -2.14 -3.94 -9.65
N VAL A 29 -2.53 -5.17 -9.94
CA VAL A 29 -3.65 -5.87 -9.28
C VAL A 29 -3.11 -7.15 -8.66
N PRO A 30 -3.68 -7.62 -7.54
CA PRO A 30 -3.38 -8.95 -7.03
C PRO A 30 -3.65 -10.01 -8.10
N ASP A 31 -2.83 -11.05 -8.16
CA ASP A 31 -3.09 -12.17 -9.05
C ASP A 31 -4.29 -12.97 -8.53
N SER A 32 -5.28 -13.20 -9.38
CA SER A 32 -6.54 -13.84 -9.02
C SER A 32 -6.87 -14.97 -9.99
N LYS A 33 -7.35 -16.09 -9.44
CA LYS A 33 -7.88 -17.20 -10.25
C LYS A 33 -9.23 -16.77 -10.85
N PRO A 34 -9.62 -17.27 -12.05
CA PRO A 34 -10.91 -16.95 -12.66
C PRO A 34 -12.11 -17.22 -11.74
N GLU A 35 -12.05 -18.27 -10.92
CA GLU A 35 -13.10 -18.56 -9.93
C GLU A 35 -13.20 -17.51 -8.82
N GLN A 36 -12.08 -16.93 -8.39
CA GLN A 36 -12.06 -15.88 -7.37
C GLN A 36 -12.69 -14.61 -7.92
N GLU A 37 -12.45 -14.29 -9.19
CA GLU A 37 -13.06 -13.14 -9.87
C GLU A 37 -14.58 -13.29 -10.00
N LEU A 38 -15.05 -14.49 -10.39
CA LEU A 38 -16.48 -14.79 -10.44
C LEU A 38 -17.14 -14.68 -9.06
N ARG A 39 -16.49 -15.21 -8.02
CA ARG A 39 -16.97 -15.08 -6.63
C ARG A 39 -17.02 -13.62 -6.18
N ALA A 40 -15.97 -12.85 -6.46
CA ALA A 40 -15.91 -11.43 -6.14
C ALA A 40 -17.06 -10.66 -6.82
N LYS A 41 -17.28 -10.88 -8.12
CA LYS A 41 -18.38 -10.27 -8.87
C LYS A 41 -19.75 -10.60 -8.27
N SER A 42 -19.99 -11.87 -7.96
CA SER A 42 -21.25 -12.32 -7.35
C SER A 42 -21.48 -11.68 -5.97
N ARG A 43 -20.45 -11.65 -5.12
CA ARG A 43 -20.51 -11.02 -3.79
C ARG A 43 -20.77 -9.52 -3.87
N CYS A 44 -20.09 -8.81 -4.77
CA CYS A 44 -20.33 -7.38 -4.99
C CYS A 44 -21.77 -7.09 -5.43
N LEU A 45 -22.36 -7.92 -6.30
CA LEU A 45 -23.75 -7.76 -6.73
C LEU A 45 -24.74 -7.98 -5.59
N LYS A 46 -24.50 -8.99 -4.73
CA LYS A 46 -25.31 -9.22 -3.52
C LYS A 46 -25.19 -8.06 -2.54
N LEU A 47 -23.97 -7.64 -2.23
CA LEU A 47 -23.70 -6.49 -1.37
C LEU A 47 -24.42 -5.24 -1.87
N ARG A 48 -24.35 -4.93 -3.16
CA ARG A 48 -25.06 -3.77 -3.73
C ARG A 48 -26.58 -3.85 -3.56
N ARG A 49 -27.17 -5.04 -3.69
CA ARG A 49 -28.62 -5.23 -3.55
C ARG A 49 -29.05 -5.10 -2.10
N ASP A 50 -28.29 -5.70 -1.19
CA ASP A 50 -28.66 -5.84 0.22
C ASP A 50 -28.27 -4.57 1.02
N PHE A 51 -27.21 -3.86 0.59
CA PHE A 51 -26.73 -2.60 1.15
C PHE A 51 -26.95 -1.44 0.18
N SER A 52 -28.23 -1.04 0.06
CA SER A 52 -28.62 0.23 -0.57
C SER A 52 -28.31 1.40 0.39
N PRO A 53 -28.10 2.64 -0.10
CA PRO A 53 -28.02 3.83 0.75
C PRO A 53 -29.22 4.01 1.70
N SER A 54 -30.36 3.40 1.37
CA SER A 54 -31.59 3.38 2.17
C SER A 54 -31.67 2.21 3.17
N SER A 55 -30.66 1.33 3.23
CA SER A 55 -30.68 0.19 4.15
C SER A 55 -30.37 0.65 5.57
N THR A 56 -31.04 0.04 6.55
CA THR A 56 -30.78 0.22 7.99
C THR A 56 -29.58 -0.59 8.47
N THR A 57 -28.86 -1.26 7.57
CA THR A 57 -27.76 -2.15 7.95
C THR A 57 -26.51 -1.34 8.26
N HIS A 58 -26.01 -1.48 9.48
CA HIS A 58 -24.73 -0.90 9.90
C HIS A 58 -23.58 -1.80 9.46
N ILE A 59 -22.60 -1.24 8.75
CA ILE A 59 -21.39 -1.95 8.37
C ILE A 59 -20.27 -1.47 9.27
N VAL A 60 -19.64 -2.42 9.97
CA VAL A 60 -18.35 -2.23 10.61
C VAL A 60 -17.31 -2.93 9.76
N MET A 61 -16.32 -2.19 9.29
CA MET A 61 -15.15 -2.72 8.57
C MET A 61 -13.97 -2.70 9.51
N ASP A 62 -13.16 -3.74 9.48
CA ASP A 62 -11.95 -3.84 10.28
C ASP A 62 -10.81 -4.41 9.44
N ASP A 63 -9.57 -4.08 9.82
CA ASP A 63 -8.39 -4.66 9.18
C ASP A 63 -7.15 -4.56 10.09
N GLU A 64 -6.11 -5.32 9.75
CA GLU A 64 -4.78 -5.25 10.34
C GLU A 64 -3.79 -4.58 9.38
N SER A 65 -3.06 -3.57 9.87
CA SER A 65 -2.04 -2.87 9.06
C SER A 65 -0.70 -2.77 9.78
N TYR A 66 0.39 -2.99 9.03
CA TYR A 66 1.76 -2.87 9.52
C TYR A 66 2.35 -1.50 9.16
N PHE A 67 2.84 -0.78 10.16
CA PHE A 67 3.53 0.51 10.01
C PHE A 67 5.01 0.34 10.34
N GLY A 68 5.89 0.75 9.41
CA GLY A 68 7.33 0.76 9.67
C GLY A 68 7.71 1.92 10.59
N LEU A 69 8.50 1.67 11.63
CA LEU A 69 8.99 2.75 12.51
C LEU A 69 10.01 3.66 11.81
N ASN A 70 10.76 3.09 10.86
CA ASN A 70 11.75 3.78 10.04
C ASN A 70 11.36 3.63 8.56
N ASP A 71 10.18 4.11 8.19
CA ASP A 71 9.65 3.89 6.85
C ASP A 71 10.40 4.74 5.82
N ASP A 72 11.32 4.11 5.10
CA ASP A 72 12.00 4.69 3.94
C ASP A 72 11.00 5.11 2.84
N ASN A 73 9.75 4.63 2.83
CA ASN A 73 8.77 4.99 1.81
C ASN A 73 8.26 6.42 1.93
N ILE A 74 8.42 7.06 3.10
CA ILE A 74 8.14 8.49 3.26
C ILE A 74 9.31 9.24 2.63
N ASN A 75 9.09 9.88 1.47
CA ASN A 75 10.15 10.56 0.71
C ASN A 75 10.93 11.61 1.51
N VAL A 76 10.32 12.18 2.56
CA VAL A 76 10.94 13.19 3.42
C VAL A 76 12.04 12.60 4.32
N ASN A 77 12.01 11.30 4.62
CA ASN A 77 12.96 10.65 5.53
C ASN A 77 14.20 10.05 4.84
N LYS A 78 14.32 10.19 3.51
CA LYS A 78 15.42 9.59 2.74
C LYS A 78 16.67 10.48 2.61
N GLY A 79 16.58 11.74 3.03
CA GLY A 79 17.66 12.73 2.85
C GLY A 79 18.42 13.04 4.14
N TYR A 80 19.58 13.66 3.98
CA TYR A 80 20.35 14.27 5.07
C TYR A 80 20.70 15.71 4.70
N TYR A 81 20.80 16.58 5.69
CA TYR A 81 21.27 17.94 5.51
C TYR A 81 22.79 18.00 5.67
N ILE A 82 23.46 18.74 4.79
CA ILE A 82 24.90 19.00 4.85
C ILE A 82 25.12 20.49 4.61
N SER A 83 26.09 21.08 5.32
CA SER A 83 26.52 22.46 5.07
C SER A 83 27.22 22.57 3.71
N GLU A 84 27.05 23.69 3.02
CA GLU A 84 27.65 23.96 1.70
C GLU A 84 29.19 23.92 1.72
N SER A 85 29.80 24.13 2.89
CA SER A 85 31.25 24.04 3.10
C SER A 85 31.78 22.60 3.23
N LEU A 86 30.91 21.60 3.34
CA LEU A 86 31.28 20.19 3.50
C LEU A 86 31.02 19.40 2.22
N SER A 87 31.97 18.55 1.82
CA SER A 87 31.79 17.65 0.69
C SER A 87 31.01 16.40 1.11
N ALA A 88 30.13 15.90 0.25
CA ALA A 88 29.46 14.60 0.46
C ALA A 88 30.46 13.43 0.64
N LYS A 89 31.70 13.57 0.13
CA LYS A 89 32.76 12.57 0.28
C LYS A 89 33.44 12.59 1.66
N SER A 90 33.37 13.70 2.39
CA SER A 90 33.90 13.81 3.75
C SER A 90 32.90 13.40 4.84
N LEU A 91 31.68 13.00 4.44
CA LEU A 91 30.66 12.58 5.39
C LEU A 91 30.94 11.20 5.97
N ASN A 92 30.62 11.03 7.25
CA ASN A 92 30.61 9.73 7.88
C ASN A 92 29.67 8.78 7.08
N PRO A 93 30.14 7.60 6.64
CA PRO A 93 29.32 6.63 5.93
C PRO A 93 28.03 6.22 6.66
N ARG A 94 27.95 6.37 7.99
CA ARG A 94 26.72 6.12 8.75
C ARG A 94 25.60 7.13 8.48
N ILE A 95 25.93 8.33 7.98
CA ILE A 95 24.98 9.40 7.65
C ILE A 95 24.60 9.33 6.17
N SER A 96 25.55 9.01 5.29
CA SER A 96 25.32 8.92 3.85
C SER A 96 24.74 7.59 3.37
N TYR A 97 24.87 6.52 4.17
CA TYR A 97 24.33 5.20 3.84
C TYR A 97 23.34 4.69 4.90
N THR A 98 22.07 4.57 4.50
CA THR A 98 21.05 3.88 5.30
C THR A 98 21.11 2.38 5.03
N ARG A 99 21.34 1.58 6.08
CA ARG A 99 21.30 0.11 5.99
C ARG A 99 19.85 -0.36 6.05
N LYS A 100 19.40 -1.10 5.04
CA LYS A 100 18.08 -1.73 5.04
C LYS A 100 18.18 -3.12 5.66
N SER A 101 17.58 -3.31 6.83
CA SER A 101 17.36 -4.64 7.40
C SER A 101 16.24 -5.35 6.63
N LYS A 102 16.38 -6.66 6.39
CA LYS A 102 15.32 -7.52 5.85
C LYS A 102 14.07 -7.51 6.76
N TYR A 103 14.28 -7.38 8.07
CA TYR A 103 13.24 -7.30 9.09
C TYR A 103 13.38 -5.97 9.83
N GLN A 104 12.77 -4.92 9.30
CA GLN A 104 12.69 -3.65 10.02
C GLN A 104 11.65 -3.73 11.15
N PRO A 105 11.83 -3.00 12.25
CA PRO A 105 10.82 -2.87 13.30
C PRO A 105 9.51 -2.31 12.71
N LYS A 106 8.43 -3.04 12.93
CA LYS A 106 7.09 -2.67 12.49
C LYS A 106 6.13 -2.71 13.67
N LEU A 107 5.15 -1.83 13.64
CA LEU A 107 4.01 -1.80 14.55
C LEU A 107 2.80 -2.36 13.81
N LEU A 108 2.14 -3.34 14.39
CA LEU A 108 0.89 -3.87 13.88
C LEU A 108 -0.26 -3.17 14.59
N ILE A 109 -1.15 -2.56 13.82
CA ILE A 109 -2.32 -1.84 14.31
C ILE A 109 -3.55 -2.55 13.80
N TRP A 110 -4.50 -2.81 14.70
CA TRP A 110 -5.85 -3.21 14.36
C TRP A 110 -6.80 -2.04 14.59
N LEU A 111 -7.72 -1.82 13.65
CA LEU A 111 -8.70 -0.74 13.71
C LEU A 111 -10.02 -1.19 13.09
N ALA A 112 -11.13 -0.78 13.69
CA ALA A 112 -12.45 -0.88 13.09
C ALA A 112 -13.03 0.51 12.78
N ILE A 113 -13.77 0.61 11.68
CA ILE A 113 -14.40 1.82 11.18
C ILE A 113 -15.83 1.49 10.79
N SER A 114 -16.76 2.33 11.20
CA SER A 114 -18.15 2.29 10.78
C SER A 114 -18.62 3.67 10.35
N LYS A 115 -19.92 3.83 10.06
CA LYS A 115 -20.51 5.13 9.77
C LYS A 115 -20.51 6.05 10.99
N GLU A 116 -20.55 5.47 12.18
CA GLU A 116 -20.66 6.15 13.48
C GLU A 116 -19.31 6.66 13.97
N GLY A 117 -18.21 6.06 13.51
CA GLY A 117 -16.87 6.51 13.87
C GLY A 117 -15.80 5.44 13.71
N ILE A 118 -14.70 5.65 14.43
CA ILE A 118 -13.51 4.81 14.42
C ILE A 118 -13.35 4.24 15.83
N SER A 119 -13.06 2.93 15.93
CA SER A 119 -12.81 2.29 17.21
C SER A 119 -11.49 2.75 17.83
N GLU A 120 -11.29 2.45 19.11
CA GLU A 120 -9.97 2.58 19.71
C GLU A 120 -8.96 1.67 18.97
N PRO A 121 -7.82 2.18 18.50
CA PRO A 121 -6.81 1.38 17.82
C PRO A 121 -6.17 0.40 18.80
N TYR A 122 -6.07 -0.87 18.41
CA TYR A 122 -5.29 -1.85 19.16
C TYR A 122 -3.87 -1.94 18.59
N PHE A 123 -2.90 -1.62 19.43
CA PHE A 123 -1.48 -1.74 19.12
C PHE A 123 -0.96 -3.09 19.57
N CYS A 124 -0.60 -3.95 18.62
CA CYS A 124 -0.07 -5.26 18.96
C CYS A 124 1.33 -5.10 19.60
N PRO A 125 1.57 -5.66 20.80
CA PRO A 125 2.90 -5.68 21.40
C PRO A 125 3.90 -6.40 20.47
N ARG A 126 5.16 -5.93 20.44
CA ARG A 126 6.21 -6.33 19.48
C ARG A 126 6.21 -7.83 19.14
N ASN A 127 6.40 -8.14 17.86
CA ASN A 127 6.63 -9.48 17.31
C ASN A 127 5.47 -10.48 17.47
N LEU A 128 4.28 -10.03 17.89
CA LEU A 128 3.10 -10.87 17.93
C LEU A 128 2.30 -10.69 16.64
N SER A 129 2.11 -11.78 15.91
CA SER A 129 1.02 -11.87 14.94
C SER A 129 -0.30 -11.93 15.71
N VAL A 130 -1.35 -11.30 15.17
CA VAL A 130 -2.69 -11.40 15.77
C VAL A 130 -3.14 -12.85 15.68
N THR A 131 -3.10 -13.53 16.82
CA THR A 131 -3.61 -14.90 16.97
C THR A 131 -5.11 -14.84 17.24
N GLY A 132 -5.85 -15.90 16.88
CA GLY A 132 -7.31 -15.94 17.10
C GLY A 132 -7.74 -15.66 18.54
N GLU A 133 -6.92 -16.03 19.53
CA GLU A 133 -7.16 -15.71 20.95
C GLU A 133 -7.03 -14.22 21.27
N ILE A 134 -5.98 -13.57 20.75
CA ILE A 134 -5.76 -12.12 20.91
C ILE A 134 -6.94 -11.37 20.29
N TYR A 135 -7.33 -11.78 19.09
CA TYR A 135 -8.48 -11.23 18.37
C TYR A 135 -9.78 -11.35 19.18
N ARG A 136 -10.07 -12.55 19.71
CA ARG A 136 -11.28 -12.83 20.49
C ARG A 136 -11.34 -12.02 21.79
N ASN A 137 -10.21 -11.87 22.48
CA ASN A 137 -10.17 -11.23 23.80
C ASN A 137 -10.14 -9.69 23.73
N GLN A 138 -9.63 -9.12 22.64
CA GLN A 138 -9.46 -7.67 22.47
C GLN A 138 -10.68 -7.00 21.81
N ARG A 139 -11.40 -7.69 20.91
CA ARG A 139 -12.39 -7.06 20.00
C ARG A 139 -13.74 -6.65 20.58
N ILE A 140 -14.07 -6.98 21.84
CA ILE A 140 -15.43 -6.74 22.37
C ILE A 140 -15.55 -5.42 23.15
N LYS A 141 -14.44 -4.70 23.42
CA LYS A 141 -14.49 -3.57 24.36
C LYS A 141 -14.81 -2.20 23.74
N SER A 142 -14.89 -2.06 22.42
CA SER A 142 -14.77 -0.73 21.80
C SER A 142 -15.68 -0.48 20.58
N ILE A 143 -16.93 -0.97 20.61
CA ILE A 143 -18.02 -0.47 19.74
C ILE A 143 -19.23 -0.19 20.62
#